data_AF-A0A183KSU2-F1
#
_entry.id   AF-A0A183KSU2-F1
#
_cell.length_a   1.000
_cell.length_b   1.000
_cell.length_c   1.000
_cell.angle_alpha   90.00
_cell.angle_beta   90.00
_cell.angle_gamma   90.00
#
_symmetry.space_group_name_H-M   'P 1'
#
loop_
_entity.id
_entity.type
_entity.pdbx_description
1 polymer ?
#
loop_
_entity_poly.entity_id
_entity_poly.type
_entity_poly.pdbx_seq_one_letter_code
_entity_poly.pdbx_strand_id
1 'polypeptide(L)'
;MAISTEDSQYHSSELIKDLRTYRPKYPIPKELIDVRTEETFCAYCGVSYLILNEIKFLEDKSENLRKELELVRHKQGSHSPTPGGNVGLPSNGERQVSEDIERLLNEKAEIIQQLDDANTKLICYEATEKQFIKELARSQAEVSYTQEQLIELFDYSKRVRNKLKEKLCTDSLLRPIFDRINSLRDHISTLNQLCKSSIFCVAYLLQSKRFTI
;
A
#
# COMPACT_ATOMS: atom_id res chain seq x y z
N MET A 1 6.61 -8.18 -40.97
CA MET A 1 7.22 -7.58 -39.77
C MET A 1 6.26 -7.83 -38.63
N ALA A 2 6.59 -8.76 -37.74
CA ALA A 2 5.74 -9.16 -36.63
C ALA A 2 5.92 -8.16 -35.48
N ILE A 3 4.81 -7.63 -34.98
CA ILE A 3 4.77 -6.82 -33.76
C ILE A 3 4.87 -7.80 -32.59
N SER A 4 5.95 -7.73 -31.83
CA SER A 4 6.21 -8.56 -30.65
C SER A 4 5.18 -8.25 -29.56
N THR A 5 4.47 -9.28 -29.13
CA THR A 5 3.43 -9.28 -28.10
C THR A 5 4.01 -9.40 -26.68
N GLU A 6 4.86 -8.44 -26.27
CA GLU A 6 5.56 -8.46 -24.97
C GLU A 6 5.13 -7.32 -24.01
N ASP A 7 3.91 -6.81 -24.12
CA ASP A 7 3.41 -5.73 -23.23
C ASP A 7 2.13 -6.12 -22.47
N SER A 8 2.08 -7.32 -21.89
CA SER A 8 0.89 -7.73 -21.12
C SER A 8 1.21 -8.57 -19.89
N GLN A 9 1.94 -8.00 -18.93
CA GLN A 9 1.73 -8.38 -17.53
C GLN A 9 2.14 -7.28 -16.54
N TYR A 10 1.40 -6.16 -16.53
CA TYR A 10 1.49 -5.18 -15.44
C TYR A 10 0.62 -5.65 -14.26
N HIS A 11 1.26 -6.02 -13.14
CA HIS A 11 0.56 -6.44 -11.92
C HIS A 11 -0.09 -5.24 -11.22
N SER A 12 -1.41 -5.12 -11.35
CA SER A 12 -2.24 -4.01 -10.85
C SER A 12 -2.22 -3.77 -9.33
N SER A 13 -1.63 -4.66 -8.52
CA SER A 13 -1.70 -4.63 -7.05
C SER A 13 -0.57 -3.84 -6.37
N GLU A 14 0.61 -3.72 -6.99
CA GLU A 14 1.75 -2.95 -6.45
C GLU A 14 1.59 -1.45 -6.69
N LEU A 15 1.07 -1.04 -7.86
CA LEU A 15 0.73 0.36 -8.19
C LEU A 15 -0.23 1.02 -7.17
N ILE A 16 -1.13 0.24 -6.56
CA ILE A 16 -2.15 0.77 -5.63
C ILE A 16 -1.55 1.12 -4.26
N LYS A 17 -0.47 0.46 -3.83
CA LYS A 17 0.23 0.78 -2.58
C LYS A 17 1.03 2.08 -2.71
N ASP A 18 1.66 2.32 -3.86
CA ASP A 18 2.43 3.55 -4.10
C ASP A 18 1.54 4.78 -4.27
N LEU A 19 0.38 4.65 -4.92
CA LEU A 19 -0.56 5.76 -5.11
C LEU A 19 -1.11 6.35 -3.79
N ARG A 20 -1.19 5.56 -2.71
CA ARG A 20 -1.70 6.05 -1.41
C ARG A 20 -0.70 6.90 -0.63
N THR A 21 0.59 6.75 -0.93
CA THR A 21 1.69 7.46 -0.25
C THR A 21 2.37 8.48 -1.16
N TYR A 22 2.05 8.45 -2.45
CA TYR A 22 2.62 9.33 -3.46
C TYR A 22 2.18 10.78 -3.24
N ARG A 23 3.15 11.65 -2.96
CA ARG A 23 2.96 13.10 -3.00
C ARG A 23 3.47 13.61 -4.35
N PRO A 24 2.61 14.16 -5.22
CA PRO A 24 3.05 14.71 -6.49
C PRO A 24 4.13 15.77 -6.27
N LYS A 25 5.23 15.67 -7.00
CA LYS A 25 6.32 16.68 -6.98
C LYS A 25 5.79 18.07 -7.37
N TYR A 26 4.76 18.10 -8.20
CA TYR A 26 4.03 19.31 -8.59
C TYR A 26 2.54 19.11 -8.23
N PRO A 27 2.07 19.66 -7.10
CA PRO A 27 0.67 19.57 -6.72
C PRO A 27 -0.21 20.38 -7.68
N ILE A 28 -1.50 20.03 -7.72
CA ILE A 28 -2.49 20.75 -8.54
C ILE A 28 -2.51 22.23 -8.13
N PRO A 29 -2.38 23.18 -9.09
CA PRO A 29 -2.52 24.61 -8.84
C PRO A 29 -3.85 24.95 -8.17
N LYS A 30 -3.87 25.92 -7.26
CA LYS A 30 -5.05 26.25 -6.45
C LYS A 30 -6.26 26.64 -7.31
N GLU A 31 -6.00 27.23 -8.46
CA GLU A 31 -6.99 27.68 -9.43
C GLU A 31 -7.76 26.51 -10.07
N LEU A 32 -7.17 25.31 -10.09
CA LEU A 32 -7.76 24.10 -10.66
C LEU A 32 -8.43 23.20 -9.61
N ILE A 33 -8.24 23.48 -8.31
CA ILE A 33 -8.85 22.70 -7.22
C ILE A 33 -10.36 22.95 -7.13
N ASP A 34 -10.80 24.17 -7.42
CA ASP A 34 -12.20 24.59 -7.33
C ASP A 34 -13.01 24.33 -8.61
N VAL A 35 -12.37 23.80 -9.66
CA VAL A 35 -13.03 23.50 -10.94
C VAL A 35 -13.78 22.16 -10.83
N ARG A 36 -15.04 22.14 -11.27
CA ARG A 36 -15.84 20.92 -11.25
C ARG A 36 -15.29 19.88 -12.23
N THR A 37 -15.26 18.62 -11.80
CA THR A 37 -14.87 17.48 -12.65
C THR A 37 -15.78 17.33 -13.87
N GLU A 38 -17.05 17.68 -13.76
CA GLU A 38 -18.01 17.67 -14.87
C GLU A 38 -17.64 18.62 -16.01
N GLU A 39 -16.86 19.67 -15.72
CA GLU A 39 -16.44 20.69 -16.69
C GLU A 39 -15.07 20.36 -17.34
N THR A 40 -14.31 19.43 -16.74
CA THR A 40 -12.94 19.09 -17.16
C THR A 40 -12.83 17.74 -17.86
N PHE A 41 -13.94 16.99 -17.96
CA PHE A 41 -14.01 15.67 -18.59
C PHE A 41 -15.10 15.61 -19.66
N CYS A 42 -14.83 14.89 -20.75
CA CYS A 42 -15.82 14.60 -21.76
C CYS A 42 -16.84 13.57 -21.25
N ALA A 43 -18.13 13.91 -21.25
CA ALA A 43 -19.20 13.01 -20.81
C ALA A 43 -19.35 11.73 -21.65
N TYR A 44 -18.84 11.72 -22.88
CA TYR A 44 -18.96 10.58 -23.79
C TYR A 44 -17.76 9.63 -23.71
N CYS A 45 -16.53 10.15 -23.74
CA CYS A 45 -15.32 9.33 -23.75
C CYS A 45 -14.52 9.33 -22.44
N GLY A 46 -14.91 10.12 -21.43
CA GLY A 46 -14.26 10.16 -20.12
C GLY A 46 -12.83 10.73 -20.13
N VAL A 47 -12.40 11.35 -21.23
CA VAL A 47 -11.06 11.96 -21.36
C VAL A 47 -11.06 13.35 -20.74
N SER A 48 -10.01 13.67 -19.97
CA SER A 48 -9.82 15.01 -19.41
C SER A 48 -9.37 16.00 -20.48
N TYR A 49 -10.10 17.12 -20.64
CA TYR A 49 -9.72 18.21 -21.53
C TYR A 49 -8.41 18.90 -21.12
N LEU A 50 -8.08 18.87 -19.82
CA LEU A 50 -6.82 19.42 -19.31
C LEU A 50 -5.63 18.58 -19.78
N ILE A 51 -5.73 17.25 -19.65
CA ILE A 51 -4.68 16.33 -20.10
C ILE A 51 -4.54 16.40 -21.62
N LEU A 52 -5.65 16.45 -22.35
CA LEU A 52 -5.63 16.54 -23.81
C LEU A 52 -4.95 17.83 -24.30
N ASN A 53 -5.21 18.98 -23.67
CA ASN A 53 -4.57 20.24 -24.03
C ASN A 53 -3.06 20.22 -23.75
N GLU A 54 -2.64 19.64 -22.62
CA GLU A 54 -1.22 19.51 -22.30
C GLU A 54 -0.49 18.61 -23.30
N ILE A 55 -1.11 17.49 -23.71
CA ILE A 55 -0.55 16.61 -24.74
C ILE A 55 -0.33 17.38 -26.04
N LYS A 56 -1.36 18.11 -26.52
CA LYS A 56 -1.24 18.92 -27.75
C LYS A 56 -0.16 19.99 -27.65
N PHE A 57 -0.09 20.69 -26.52
CA PHE A 57 0.94 21.69 -26.27
C PHE A 57 2.35 21.09 -26.32
N LEU A 58 2.54 19.91 -25.73
CA LEU A 58 3.83 19.20 -25.75
C LEU A 58 4.18 18.68 -27.14
N GLU A 59 3.19 18.20 -27.91
CA GLU A 59 3.37 17.80 -29.31
C GLU A 59 3.84 18.99 -30.16
N ASP A 60 3.16 20.14 -30.06
CA ASP A 60 3.53 21.36 -30.78
C ASP A 60 4.92 21.85 -30.40
N LYS A 61 5.25 21.83 -29.11
CA LYS A 61 6.59 22.21 -28.61
C LYS A 61 7.68 21.27 -29.12
N SER A 62 7.41 19.97 -29.11
CA SER A 62 8.34 18.95 -29.61
C SER A 62 8.60 19.12 -31.10
N GLU A 63 7.55 19.38 -31.88
CA GLU A 63 7.65 19.63 -33.31
C GLU A 63 8.44 20.91 -33.60
N ASN A 64 8.23 21.97 -32.82
CA ASN A 64 8.99 23.21 -32.98
C ASN A 64 10.49 23.03 -32.65
N LEU A 65 10.81 22.28 -31.59
CA LEU A 65 12.20 21.94 -31.24
C LEU A 65 12.87 21.06 -32.31
N ARG A 66 12.13 20.14 -32.93
CA ARG A 66 12.63 19.36 -34.07
C ARG A 66 13.00 20.26 -35.24
N LYS A 67 12.14 21.22 -35.59
CA LYS A 67 12.42 22.21 -36.65
C LYS A 67 13.63 23.08 -36.32
N GLU A 68 13.77 23.54 -35.08
CA GLU A 68 14.96 24.30 -34.65
C GLU A 68 16.24 23.46 -34.77
N LEU A 69 16.22 22.19 -34.37
CA LEU A 69 17.36 21.28 -34.52
C LEU A 69 17.71 21.03 -35.98
N GLU A 70 16.72 20.86 -36.85
CA GLU A 70 16.92 20.73 -38.29
C GLU A 70 17.52 21.99 -38.90
N LEU A 71 17.06 23.18 -38.49
CA LEU A 71 17.63 24.46 -38.91
C LEU A 71 19.08 24.61 -38.43
N VAL A 72 19.41 24.18 -37.22
CA VAL A 72 20.79 24.20 -36.70
C VAL A 72 21.67 23.21 -37.47
N ARG A 73 21.19 22.00 -37.76
CA ARG A 73 21.90 21.01 -38.59
C ARG A 73 22.11 21.52 -40.01
N HIS A 74 21.11 22.16 -40.62
CA HIS A 74 21.25 22.75 -41.94
C HIS A 74 22.25 23.90 -41.97
N LYS A 75 22.27 24.77 -40.94
CA LYS A 75 23.27 25.85 -40.81
C LYS A 75 24.69 25.31 -40.61
N GLN A 76 24.85 24.20 -39.90
CA GLN A 76 26.15 23.54 -39.72
C GLN A 76 26.58 22.73 -40.96
N GLY A 77 25.64 22.24 -41.77
CA GLY A 77 25.91 21.54 -43.03
C GLY A 77 26.32 22.43 -44.22
N SER A 78 26.18 23.76 -44.11
CA SER A 78 26.58 24.73 -45.14
C SER A 78 28.03 25.23 -45.04
N HIS A 79 28.81 24.76 -44.05
CA HIS A 79 30.27 24.96 -44.05
C HIS A 79 30.95 23.75 -44.70
N SER A 80 31.21 23.85 -46.01
CA SER A 80 32.13 22.97 -46.72
C SER A 80 33.54 22.99 -46.10
N PRO A 81 34.29 21.88 -46.10
CA PRO A 81 35.64 21.85 -45.56
C PRO A 81 36.62 22.54 -46.53
N THR A 82 37.17 23.69 -46.13
CA THR A 82 38.37 24.25 -46.76
C THR A 82 39.62 23.58 -46.18
N PRO A 83 40.63 23.22 -47.02
CA PRO A 83 41.85 22.59 -46.58
C PRO A 83 42.89 23.63 -46.14
N GLY A 84 43.65 23.32 -45.09
CA GLY A 84 44.89 24.02 -44.79
C GLY A 84 44.93 24.66 -43.41
N GLY A 85 45.72 24.06 -42.53
CA GLY A 85 46.05 24.61 -41.23
C GLY A 85 46.74 23.59 -40.35
N ASN A 86 48.00 23.29 -40.67
CA ASN A 86 48.90 22.63 -39.73
C ASN A 86 49.04 23.53 -38.49
N VAL A 87 48.22 23.26 -37.47
CA VAL A 87 48.44 23.74 -36.10
C VAL A 87 48.81 22.49 -35.31
N GLY A 88 50.07 22.41 -34.90
CA GLY A 88 50.54 21.32 -34.05
C GLY A 88 49.67 21.23 -32.81
N LEU A 89 48.86 20.18 -32.71
CA LEU A 89 48.14 19.84 -31.49
C LEU A 89 49.18 19.44 -30.43
N PRO A 90 49.04 19.90 -29.17
CA PRO A 90 49.90 19.42 -28.12
C PRO A 90 49.62 17.93 -27.90
N SER A 91 50.59 17.07 -28.27
CA SER A 91 50.57 15.61 -28.15
C SER A 91 50.13 15.09 -26.76
N ASN A 92 50.23 15.92 -25.71
CA ASN A 92 49.78 15.60 -24.35
C ASN A 92 48.25 15.63 -24.18
N GLY A 93 47.52 16.46 -24.93
CA GLY A 93 46.07 16.58 -24.80
C GLY A 93 45.32 15.37 -25.36
N GLU A 94 45.77 14.83 -26.49
CA GLU A 94 45.16 13.64 -27.11
C GLU A 94 45.40 12.37 -26.28
N ARG A 95 46.58 12.23 -25.67
CA ARG A 95 46.87 11.13 -24.74
C ARG A 95 46.00 11.20 -23.50
N GLN A 96 45.87 12.38 -22.89
CA GLN A 96 45.03 12.58 -21.71
C GLN A 96 43.57 12.22 -22.00
N VAL A 97 43.03 12.68 -23.14
CA VAL A 97 41.66 12.35 -23.55
C VAL A 97 41.49 10.85 -23.79
N SER A 98 42.48 10.18 -24.37
CA SER A 98 42.43 8.73 -24.58
C SER A 98 42.43 7.95 -23.27
N GLU A 99 43.24 8.35 -22.30
CA GLU A 99 43.29 7.75 -20.95
C GLU A 99 41.98 7.98 -20.18
N ASP A 100 41.39 9.17 -20.30
CA ASP A 100 40.11 9.49 -19.68
C ASP A 100 38.94 8.71 -20.31
N ILE A 101 38.97 8.48 -21.64
CA ILE A 101 38.00 7.62 -22.32
C ILE A 101 38.11 6.18 -21.79
N GLU A 102 39.32 5.64 -21.67
CA GLU A 102 39.53 4.28 -21.16
C GLU A 102 39.05 4.14 -19.71
N ARG A 103 39.33 5.12 -18.85
CA ARG A 103 38.83 5.18 -17.48
C ARG A 103 37.30 5.17 -17.44
N LEU A 104 36.65 6.03 -18.21
CA LEU A 104 35.18 6.13 -18.27
C LEU A 104 34.54 4.85 -18.81
N LEU A 105 35.19 4.16 -19.75
CA LEU A 105 34.71 2.88 -20.27
C LEU A 105 34.77 1.78 -19.20
N ASN A 106 35.82 1.75 -18.39
CA ASN A 106 35.94 0.81 -17.26
C ASN A 106 34.90 1.10 -16.18
N GLU A 107 34.75 2.38 -15.78
CA GLU A 107 33.71 2.80 -14.83
C GLU A 107 32.31 2.45 -15.33
N LYS A 108 32.04 2.65 -16.63
CA LYS A 108 30.77 2.24 -17.26
C LYS A 108 30.56 0.73 -17.15
N ALA A 109 31.59 -0.08 -17.39
CA ALA A 109 31.48 -1.53 -17.29
C ALA A 109 31.20 -1.98 -15.85
N GLU A 110 31.84 -1.36 -14.86
CA GLU A 110 31.58 -1.63 -13.43
C GLU A 110 30.15 -1.26 -13.04
N ILE A 111 29.66 -0.09 -13.48
CA ILE A 111 28.28 0.35 -13.20
C ILE A 111 27.26 -0.61 -13.83
N ILE A 112 27.51 -1.08 -15.06
CA ILE A 112 26.64 -2.06 -15.72
C ILE A 112 26.60 -3.36 -14.91
N GLN A 113 27.75 -3.88 -14.47
CA GLN A 113 27.79 -5.10 -13.67
C GLN A 113 27.04 -4.94 -12.34
N GLN A 114 27.22 -3.81 -11.65
CA GLN A 114 26.48 -3.53 -10.41
C GLN A 114 24.98 -3.45 -10.63
N LEU A 115 24.55 -2.88 -11.76
CA LEU A 115 23.14 -2.83 -12.15
C LEU A 115 22.57 -4.23 -12.40
N ASP A 116 23.31 -5.10 -13.08
CA ASP A 116 22.89 -6.48 -13.35
C ASP A 116 22.79 -7.31 -12.05
N ASP A 117 23.75 -7.15 -11.14
CA ASP A 117 23.73 -7.78 -9.82
C ASP A 117 22.55 -7.28 -8.97
N ALA A 118 22.25 -5.98 -9.02
CA ALA A 118 21.12 -5.38 -8.33
C ALA A 118 19.77 -5.86 -8.90
N ASN A 119 19.66 -5.92 -10.22
CA ASN A 119 18.48 -6.45 -10.91
C ASN A 119 18.23 -7.92 -10.56
N THR A 120 19.29 -8.73 -10.52
CA THR A 120 19.18 -10.15 -10.12
C THR A 120 18.66 -10.28 -8.68
N LYS A 121 19.17 -9.46 -7.74
CA LYS A 121 18.67 -9.43 -6.37
C LYS A 121 17.21 -9.00 -6.29
N LEU A 122 16.82 -7.99 -7.08
CA LEU A 122 15.44 -7.51 -7.13
C LEU A 122 14.48 -8.63 -7.57
N ILE A 123 14.82 -9.36 -8.64
CA ILE A 123 14.03 -10.49 -9.13
C ILE A 123 13.88 -11.58 -8.05
N CYS A 124 14.97 -11.88 -7.32
CA CYS A 124 14.90 -12.82 -6.20
C CYS A 124 13.95 -12.32 -5.10
N TYR A 125 14.02 -11.04 -4.73
CA TYR A 125 13.15 -10.47 -3.70
C TYR A 125 11.68 -10.48 -4.15
N GLU A 126 11.38 -10.09 -5.39
CA GLU A 126 10.02 -10.17 -5.94
C GLU A 126 9.46 -11.60 -5.90
N ALA A 127 10.29 -12.61 -6.23
CA ALA A 127 9.87 -14.00 -6.13
C ALA A 127 9.53 -14.40 -4.69
N THR A 128 10.35 -13.97 -3.72
CA THR A 128 10.08 -14.23 -2.29
C THR A 128 8.84 -13.50 -1.79
N GLU A 129 8.62 -12.25 -2.20
CA GLU A 129 7.43 -11.48 -1.84
C GLU A 129 6.16 -12.16 -2.38
N LYS A 130 6.19 -12.59 -3.65
CA LYS A 130 5.08 -13.36 -4.25
C LYS A 130 4.80 -14.66 -3.49
N GLN A 131 5.83 -15.32 -2.96
CA GLN A 131 5.64 -16.50 -2.12
C GLN A 131 4.97 -16.14 -0.79
N PHE A 132 5.44 -15.11 -0.09
CA PHE A 132 4.84 -14.66 1.17
C PHE A 132 3.40 -14.21 1.00
N ILE A 133 3.06 -13.52 -0.10
CA ILE A 133 1.68 -13.13 -0.41
C ILE A 133 0.78 -14.36 -0.54
N LYS A 134 1.24 -15.42 -1.21
CA LYS A 134 0.48 -16.68 -1.35
C LYS A 134 0.29 -17.38 -0.01
N GLU A 135 1.33 -17.44 0.81
CA GLU A 135 1.25 -18.05 2.15
C GLU A 135 0.32 -17.26 3.07
N LEU A 136 0.38 -15.93 3.04
CA LEU A 136 -0.51 -15.06 3.79
C LEU A 136 -1.97 -15.25 3.37
N ALA A 137 -2.24 -15.30 2.06
CA ALA A 137 -3.58 -15.55 1.55
C ALA A 137 -4.13 -16.92 1.99
N ARG A 138 -3.29 -17.96 2.00
CA ARG A 138 -3.66 -19.29 2.49
C ARG A 138 -3.99 -19.26 3.98
N SER A 139 -3.12 -18.67 4.80
CA SER A 139 -3.34 -18.58 6.25
C SER A 139 -4.59 -17.77 6.58
N GLN A 140 -4.83 -16.66 5.85
CA GLN A 140 -6.04 -15.85 5.99
C GLN A 140 -7.31 -16.67 5.69
N ALA A 141 -7.28 -17.51 4.64
CA ALA A 141 -8.41 -18.38 4.28
C ALA A 141 -8.67 -19.45 5.36
N GLU A 142 -7.62 -20.06 5.90
CA GLU A 142 -7.72 -21.03 7.00
C GLU A 142 -8.33 -20.41 8.27
N VAL A 143 -7.88 -19.21 8.65
CA VAL A 143 -8.45 -18.48 9.78
C VAL A 143 -9.93 -18.15 9.54
N SER A 144 -10.28 -17.71 8.33
CA SER A 144 -11.67 -17.39 7.99
C SER A 144 -12.58 -18.62 8.09
N TYR A 145 -12.12 -19.76 7.55
CA TYR A 145 -12.85 -21.03 7.61
C TYR A 145 -13.03 -21.54 9.05
N THR A 146 -11.98 -21.47 9.87
CA THR A 146 -12.06 -21.88 11.28
C THR A 146 -12.96 -20.94 12.10
N GLN A 147 -12.97 -19.65 11.78
CA GLN A 147 -13.88 -18.68 12.40
C GLN A 147 -15.35 -18.99 12.08
N GLU A 148 -15.67 -19.36 10.83
CA GLU A 148 -17.02 -19.80 10.44
C GLU A 148 -17.46 -21.05 11.21
N GLN A 149 -16.58 -22.07 11.31
CA GLN A 149 -16.89 -23.27 12.12
C GLN A 149 -17.14 -22.95 13.59
N LEU A 150 -16.38 -22.01 14.17
CA LEU A 150 -16.61 -21.56 15.55
C LEU A 150 -17.99 -20.90 15.72
N ILE A 151 -18.41 -20.10 14.75
CA ILE A 151 -19.74 -19.48 14.75
C ILE A 151 -20.82 -20.55 14.71
N GLU A 152 -20.70 -21.55 13.83
CA GLU A 152 -21.67 -22.64 13.72
C GLU A 152 -21.78 -23.46 15.02
N LEU A 153 -20.64 -23.80 15.64
CA LEU A 153 -20.61 -24.50 16.92
C LEU A 153 -21.21 -23.66 18.04
N PHE A 154 -20.94 -22.35 18.05
CA PHE A 154 -21.53 -21.43 19.02
C PHE A 154 -23.06 -21.39 18.90
N ASP A 155 -23.57 -21.29 17.67
CA ASP A 155 -25.00 -21.31 17.39
C ASP A 155 -25.63 -22.66 17.74
N TYR A 156 -24.95 -23.77 17.46
CA TYR A 156 -25.40 -25.10 17.88
C TYR A 156 -25.50 -25.20 19.40
N SER A 157 -24.45 -24.79 20.12
CA SER A 157 -24.44 -24.75 21.59
C SER A 157 -25.56 -23.87 22.15
N LYS A 158 -25.81 -22.70 21.54
CA LYS A 158 -26.93 -21.82 21.90
C LYS A 158 -28.28 -22.51 21.70
N ARG A 159 -28.49 -23.22 20.59
CA ARG A 159 -29.72 -24.00 20.35
C ARG A 159 -29.92 -25.10 21.40
N VAL A 160 -28.87 -25.87 21.71
CA VAL A 160 -28.94 -26.93 22.74
C VAL A 160 -29.29 -26.33 24.11
N ARG A 161 -28.61 -25.25 24.52
CA ARG A 161 -28.91 -24.56 25.78
C ARG A 161 -30.35 -24.06 25.85
N ASN A 162 -30.86 -23.48 24.77
CA ASN A 162 -32.24 -23.01 24.71
C ASN A 162 -33.24 -24.15 24.84
N LYS A 163 -33.03 -25.27 24.13
CA LYS A 163 -33.88 -26.47 24.26
C LYS A 163 -33.85 -27.04 25.67
N LEU A 164 -32.67 -27.10 26.30
CA LEU A 164 -32.54 -27.56 27.69
C LEU A 164 -33.30 -26.63 28.65
N LYS A 165 -33.12 -25.32 28.49
CA LYS A 165 -33.81 -24.30 29.31
C LYS A 165 -35.32 -24.41 29.16
N GLU A 166 -35.81 -24.55 27.94
CA GLU A 166 -37.24 -24.77 27.66
C GLU A 166 -37.75 -26.00 28.40
N LYS A 167 -37.07 -27.15 28.28
CA LYS A 167 -37.45 -28.39 28.96
C LYS A 167 -37.45 -28.24 30.48
N LEU A 168 -36.45 -27.59 31.06
CA LEU A 168 -36.39 -27.30 32.50
C LEU A 168 -37.54 -26.41 32.98
N CYS A 169 -38.05 -25.51 32.12
CA CYS A 169 -39.18 -24.63 32.45
C CYS A 169 -40.56 -25.28 32.20
N THR A 170 -40.66 -26.21 31.25
CA THR A 170 -41.93 -26.87 30.91
C THR A 170 -42.20 -28.14 31.72
N ASP A 171 -41.15 -28.83 32.16
CA ASP A 171 -41.28 -30.08 32.91
C ASP A 171 -41.79 -29.79 34.33
N SER A 172 -42.94 -30.35 34.68
CA SER A 172 -43.62 -30.13 35.95
C SER A 172 -42.80 -30.60 37.17
N LEU A 173 -41.92 -31.59 37.00
CA LEU A 173 -41.08 -32.13 38.07
C LEU A 173 -39.81 -31.31 38.25
N LEU A 174 -39.21 -30.84 37.16
CA LEU A 174 -37.93 -30.12 37.19
C LEU A 174 -38.08 -28.62 37.48
N ARG A 175 -39.18 -27.99 37.04
CA ARG A 175 -39.45 -26.56 37.23
C ARG A 175 -39.32 -26.08 38.69
N PRO A 176 -39.98 -26.71 39.69
CA PRO A 176 -39.87 -26.23 41.08
C PRO A 176 -38.46 -26.39 41.66
N ILE A 177 -37.70 -27.41 41.23
CA ILE A 177 -36.29 -27.59 41.62
C ILE A 177 -35.46 -26.45 41.05
N PHE A 178 -35.67 -26.12 39.76
CA PHE A 178 -34.94 -25.06 39.08
C PHE A 178 -35.24 -23.68 39.67
N ASP A 179 -36.50 -23.38 39.99
CA ASP A 179 -36.91 -22.14 40.66
C ASP A 179 -36.27 -22.00 42.05
N ARG A 180 -36.21 -23.09 42.81
CA ARG A 180 -35.52 -23.13 44.12
C ARG A 180 -34.03 -22.82 43.98
N ILE A 181 -33.35 -23.42 42.99
CA ILE A 181 -31.92 -23.19 42.73
C ILE A 181 -31.66 -21.73 42.35
N ASN A 182 -32.49 -21.13 41.48
CA ASN A 182 -32.34 -19.73 41.09
C ASN A 182 -32.61 -18.79 42.27
N SER A 183 -33.65 -19.06 43.06
CA SER A 183 -33.92 -18.30 44.29
C SER A 183 -32.73 -18.34 45.26
N LEU A 184 -32.12 -19.51 45.47
CA LEU A 184 -30.91 -19.63 46.31
C LEU A 184 -29.73 -18.86 45.72
N ARG A 185 -29.53 -18.89 44.39
CA ARG A 185 -28.48 -18.12 43.70
C ARG A 185 -28.67 -16.62 43.90
N ASP A 186 -29.90 -16.13 43.82
CA ASP A 186 -30.21 -14.70 43.99
C ASP A 186 -29.97 -14.27 45.44
N HIS A 187 -30.34 -15.10 46.41
CA HIS A 187 -29.99 -14.88 47.82
C HIS A 187 -28.48 -14.84 48.03
N ILE A 188 -27.73 -15.81 47.49
CA ILE A 188 -26.25 -15.83 47.59
C ILE A 188 -25.66 -14.58 46.94
N SER A 189 -26.20 -14.14 45.81
CA SER A 189 -25.74 -12.94 45.10
C SER A 189 -26.00 -11.67 45.91
N THR A 190 -27.18 -11.57 46.53
CA THR A 190 -27.56 -10.48 47.43
C THR A 190 -26.66 -10.44 48.67
N LEU A 191 -26.42 -11.61 49.29
CA LEU A 191 -25.49 -11.74 50.41
C LEU A 191 -24.07 -11.35 50.02
N ASN A 192 -23.60 -11.76 48.85
CA ASN A 192 -22.28 -11.35 48.35
C ASN A 192 -22.19 -9.84 48.13
N GLN A 193 -23.23 -9.20 47.61
CA GLN A 193 -23.26 -7.74 47.49
C GLN A 193 -23.25 -7.05 48.85
N LEU A 194 -24.04 -7.52 49.82
CA LEU A 194 -24.06 -6.98 51.18
C LEU A 194 -22.70 -7.16 51.89
N CYS A 195 -22.06 -8.33 51.74
CA CYS A 195 -20.72 -8.58 52.27
C CYS A 195 -19.68 -7.67 51.61
N LYS A 196 -19.70 -7.48 50.29
CA LYS A 196 -18.80 -6.54 49.62
C LYS A 196 -19.01 -5.12 50.15
N SER A 197 -20.26 -4.70 50.29
CA SER A 197 -20.62 -3.36 50.80
C SER A 197 -20.16 -3.16 52.24
N SER A 198 -20.34 -4.16 53.11
CA SER A 198 -19.93 -4.09 54.51
C SER A 198 -18.40 -4.11 54.67
N ILE A 199 -17.70 -4.92 53.88
CA ILE A 199 -16.22 -4.95 53.86
C ILE A 199 -15.67 -3.59 53.41
N PHE A 200 -16.27 -2.96 52.39
CA PHE A 200 -15.91 -1.61 51.97
C PHE A 200 -16.18 -0.56 53.06
N CYS A 201 -17.31 -0.63 53.76
CA CYS A 201 -17.62 0.25 54.91
C CYS A 201 -16.62 0.07 56.08
N VAL A 202 -16.28 -1.17 56.43
CA VAL A 202 -15.34 -1.48 57.52
C VAL A 202 -13.92 -1.01 57.17
N ALA A 203 -13.49 -1.18 55.91
CA ALA A 203 -12.20 -0.67 55.44
C ALA A 203 -12.13 0.87 55.48
N TYR A 204 -13.21 1.56 55.09
CA TYR A 204 -13.29 3.04 55.13
C TYR A 204 -13.29 3.59 56.57
N LEU A 205 -14.00 2.92 57.50
CA LEU A 205 -14.02 3.28 58.93
C LEU A 205 -12.66 3.03 59.61
N LEU A 206 -11.94 1.96 59.23
CA LEU A 206 -10.59 1.68 59.73
C LEU A 206 -9.55 2.68 59.20
N GLN A 207 -9.68 3.15 57.95
CA GLN A 207 -8.84 4.24 57.42
C GLN A 207 -9.15 5.58 58.10
N SER A 208 -10.42 5.89 58.36
CA SER A 208 -10.83 7.14 58.99
C SER A 208 -10.38 7.23 60.46
N LYS A 209 -10.37 6.11 61.21
CA LYS A 209 -9.86 6.06 62.59
C LYS A 209 -8.33 6.13 62.71
N ARG A 210 -7.57 5.87 61.63
CA ARG A 210 -6.10 6.02 61.63
C ARG A 210 -5.62 7.46 61.46
N PHE A 211 -6.50 8.40 61.11
CA PHE A 211 -6.18 9.82 60.91
C PHE A 211 -6.65 10.72 62.07
N THR A 212 -7.07 10.14 63.20
CA THR A 212 -7.56 10.89 64.38
C THR A 212 -6.71 10.61 65.64
N ILE A 213 -5.39 10.64 65.50
CA ILE A 213 -4.43 10.71 66.61
C ILE A 213 -3.39 11.78 66.26
#